data_AF-A0A7W0MRF8-F1
#
_entry.id   AF-A0A7W0MRF8-F1
#
_cell.length_a   1.000
_cell.length_b   1.000
_cell.length_c   1.000
_cell.angle_alpha   90.00
_cell.angle_beta   90.00
_cell.angle_gamma   90.00
#
_symmetry.space_group_name_H-M   'P 1'
#
loop_
_entity.id
_entity.type
_entity.pdbx_description
1 polymer ?
#
loop_
_entity_poly.entity_id
_entity_poly.type
_entity_poly.pdbx_seq_one_letter_code
_entity_poly.pdbx_strand_id
1 'polypeptide(L)'
;MPTSPKGKAAPPPRPVRITGARGDWIADAGGERLAVIHDTWWTGKDAYRDPMAGVDLASKRYQDYVAKLLETDRVVVQRDKGAGSLEREGYVGVFGFKDLQVDPGGPIEMRLTARIASARK
;
A
#
# COMPACT_ATOMS: atom_id res chain seq x y z
N MET A 1 -21.25 25.35 -24.65
CA MET A 1 -21.06 24.40 -23.54
C MET A 1 -19.57 24.11 -23.42
N PRO A 2 -18.95 24.28 -22.24
CA PRO A 2 -17.50 24.19 -22.10
C PRO A 2 -17.03 22.74 -22.26
N THR A 3 -16.04 22.55 -23.12
CA THR A 3 -15.34 21.29 -23.33
C THR A 3 -14.42 21.01 -22.15
N SER A 4 -14.67 19.91 -21.43
CA SER A 4 -13.75 19.41 -20.40
C SER A 4 -12.34 19.23 -20.98
N PRO A 5 -11.28 19.73 -20.33
CA PRO A 5 -9.93 19.53 -20.81
C PRO A 5 -9.56 18.05 -20.70
N LYS A 6 -9.15 17.48 -21.83
CA LYS A 6 -8.58 16.13 -21.98
C LYS A 6 -7.56 15.89 -20.86
N GLY A 7 -7.82 14.86 -20.04
CA GLY A 7 -6.95 14.46 -18.94
C GLY A 7 -5.53 14.24 -19.44
N LYS A 8 -4.58 15.02 -18.91
CA LYS A 8 -3.15 14.74 -19.05
C LYS A 8 -2.93 13.33 -18.48
N ALA A 9 -2.42 12.41 -19.30
CA ALA A 9 -1.90 11.15 -18.79
C ALA A 9 -0.92 11.48 -17.66
N ALA A 10 -1.13 10.88 -16.48
CA ALA A 10 -0.20 11.06 -15.37
C ALA A 10 1.21 10.68 -15.84
N PRO A 11 2.25 11.45 -15.47
CA PRO A 11 3.62 11.11 -15.86
C PRO A 11 3.96 9.67 -15.45
N PRO A 12 4.81 8.97 -16.22
CA PRO A 12 5.15 7.59 -15.92
C PRO A 12 5.74 7.48 -14.50
N PRO A 13 5.45 6.38 -13.77
CA PRO A 13 5.91 6.23 -12.40
C PRO A 13 7.44 6.29 -12.34
N ARG A 14 7.99 7.15 -11.48
CA ARG A 14 9.44 7.25 -11.30
C ARG A 14 9.97 5.97 -10.63
N PRO A 15 11.16 5.48 -10.99
CA PRO A 15 11.78 4.38 -10.27
C PRO A 15 12.18 4.85 -8.86
N VAL A 16 11.85 4.05 -7.84
CA VAL A 16 12.21 4.32 -6.43
C VAL A 16 12.84 3.09 -5.80
N ARG A 17 13.87 3.30 -4.98
CA ARG A 17 14.45 2.22 -4.16
C ARG A 17 13.54 2.00 -2.95
N ILE A 18 13.12 0.77 -2.73
CA ILE A 18 12.29 0.39 -1.59
C ILE A 18 13.06 -0.60 -0.73
N THR A 19 13.20 -0.30 0.56
CA THR A 19 13.88 -1.15 1.54
C THR A 19 13.00 -1.33 2.77
N GLY A 20 12.63 -2.58 3.07
CA GLY A 20 11.96 -2.95 4.31
C GLY A 20 12.60 -4.18 4.94
N ALA A 21 12.41 -4.36 6.24
CA ALA A 21 12.85 -5.55 6.96
C ALA A 21 11.79 -6.65 6.88
N ARG A 22 12.22 -7.92 6.99
CA ARG A 22 11.27 -9.05 7.04
C ARG A 22 10.41 -8.92 8.30
N GLY A 23 9.09 -8.98 8.14
CA GLY A 23 8.14 -8.87 9.24
C GLY A 23 7.86 -7.43 9.72
N ASP A 24 8.47 -6.44 9.08
CA ASP A 24 8.14 -5.03 9.26
C ASP A 24 7.02 -4.63 8.30
N TRP A 25 6.10 -3.82 8.78
CA TRP A 25 4.94 -3.33 8.02
C TRP A 25 5.17 -1.92 7.49
N ILE A 26 6.35 -1.36 7.75
CA ILE A 26 6.81 -0.09 7.23
C ILE A 26 8.05 -0.32 6.38
N ALA A 27 8.12 0.31 5.21
CA ALA A 27 9.30 0.31 4.36
C ALA A 27 9.75 1.75 4.07
N ASP A 28 11.05 1.93 3.87
CA ASP A 28 11.60 3.15 3.29
C ASP A 28 11.45 3.09 1.78
N ALA A 29 10.82 4.10 1.19
CA ALA A 29 10.66 4.27 -0.24
C ALA A 29 11.27 5.61 -0.67
N GLY A 30 12.58 5.60 -0.95
CA GLY A 30 13.29 6.80 -1.38
C GLY A 30 13.43 7.86 -0.27
N GLY A 31 13.64 7.44 0.98
CA GLY A 31 13.77 8.32 2.14
C GLY A 31 12.45 8.65 2.86
N GLU A 32 11.33 8.11 2.37
CA GLU A 32 10.01 8.25 3.00
C GLU A 32 9.58 6.91 3.62
N ARG A 33 9.17 6.91 4.90
CA ARG A 33 8.67 5.71 5.58
C ARG A 33 7.17 5.54 5.34
N LEU A 34 6.83 4.53 4.55
CA LEU A 34 5.46 4.24 4.13
C LEU A 34 4.97 2.89 4.65
N ALA A 35 3.67 2.81 4.90
CA ALA A 35 2.99 1.56 5.22
C ALA A 35 3.07 0.58 4.03
N VAL A 36 3.29 -0.69 4.34
CA VAL A 36 3.43 -1.78 3.37
C VAL A 36 2.15 -2.60 3.37
N ILE A 37 1.56 -2.75 2.20
CA ILE A 37 0.40 -3.62 1.96
C ILE A 37 0.79 -4.78 1.05
N HIS A 38 0.07 -5.89 1.16
CA HIS A 38 0.30 -7.09 0.35
C HIS A 38 -0.58 -7.09 -0.90
N ASP A 39 -0.03 -7.47 -2.06
CA ASP A 39 -0.83 -7.61 -3.28
C ASP A 39 -1.86 -8.74 -3.21
N THR A 40 -1.65 -9.74 -2.35
CA THR A 40 -2.61 -10.83 -2.10
C THR A 40 -4.00 -10.33 -1.68
N TRP A 41 -4.07 -9.21 -0.96
CA TRP A 41 -5.33 -8.59 -0.49
C TRP A 41 -5.84 -7.47 -1.39
N TRP A 42 -5.14 -7.21 -2.50
CA TRP A 42 -5.63 -6.34 -3.55
C TRP A 42 -6.65 -7.10 -4.40
N THR A 43 -7.90 -6.64 -4.36
CA THR A 43 -9.03 -7.24 -5.07
C THR A 43 -9.61 -6.30 -6.13
N GLY A 44 -10.17 -6.88 -7.20
CA GLY A 44 -10.75 -6.10 -8.29
C GLY A 44 -9.73 -5.18 -8.98
N LYS A 45 -10.17 -4.00 -9.41
CA LYS A 45 -9.32 -3.05 -10.15
C LYS A 45 -8.52 -2.13 -9.21
N ASP A 46 -9.12 -1.74 -8.10
CA ASP A 46 -8.63 -0.68 -7.22
C ASP A 46 -9.01 -0.88 -5.74
N ALA A 47 -9.69 -1.98 -5.38
CA ALA A 47 -10.10 -2.23 -4.00
C ALA A 47 -9.02 -3.00 -3.24
N TYR A 48 -8.68 -2.55 -2.04
CA TYR A 48 -7.82 -3.27 -1.13
C TYR A 48 -8.60 -3.60 0.13
N ARG A 49 -8.53 -4.86 0.57
CA ARG A 49 -9.21 -5.33 1.78
C ARG A 49 -8.34 -6.32 2.53
N ASP A 50 -7.72 -5.84 3.59
CA ASP A 50 -6.95 -6.65 4.51
C ASP A 50 -7.83 -7.12 5.67
N PRO A 51 -8.04 -8.43 5.85
CA PRO A 51 -8.83 -8.92 6.98
C PRO A 51 -8.11 -8.72 8.33
N MET A 52 -6.79 -8.46 8.34
CA MET A 52 -5.95 -8.43 9.54
C MET A 52 -6.14 -9.66 10.44
N ALA A 53 -6.45 -10.81 9.82
CA ALA A 53 -6.79 -12.02 10.54
C ALA A 53 -5.58 -12.56 11.33
N GLY A 54 -5.77 -12.75 12.64
CA GLY A 54 -4.72 -13.23 13.54
C GLY A 54 -3.69 -12.16 13.96
N VAL A 55 -3.93 -10.89 13.61
CA VAL A 55 -3.11 -9.76 14.06
C VAL A 55 -3.52 -9.35 15.47
N ASP A 56 -2.53 -9.09 16.32
CA ASP A 56 -2.74 -8.40 17.59
C ASP A 56 -2.94 -6.88 17.35
N LEU A 57 -4.19 -6.43 17.42
CA LEU A 57 -4.59 -5.03 17.21
C LEU A 57 -4.11 -4.11 18.33
N ALA A 58 -3.81 -4.64 19.51
CA ALA A 58 -3.23 -3.86 20.61
C ALA A 58 -1.71 -3.69 20.46
N SER A 59 -1.08 -4.43 19.54
CA SER A 59 0.36 -4.36 19.35
C SER A 59 0.79 -2.99 18.80
N LYS A 60 1.95 -2.52 19.27
CA LYS A 60 2.56 -1.29 18.77
C LYS A 60 2.73 -1.30 17.25
N ARG A 61 3.02 -2.47 16.67
CA ARG A 61 3.22 -2.62 15.23
C ARG A 61 1.96 -2.30 14.43
N TYR A 62 0.81 -2.82 14.87
CA TYR A 62 -0.48 -2.49 14.25
C TYR A 62 -0.80 -1.01 14.39
N GLN A 63 -0.60 -0.45 15.58
CA GLN A 63 -0.87 0.97 15.83
C GLN A 63 0.03 1.90 14.98
N ASP A 64 1.33 1.60 14.87
CA ASP A 64 2.27 2.37 14.03
C ASP A 64 1.88 2.29 12.55
N TYR A 65 1.42 1.12 12.10
CA TYR A 65 0.96 0.91 10.74
C TYR A 65 -0.31 1.71 10.42
N VAL A 66 -1.34 1.63 11.28
CA VAL A 66 -2.57 2.42 11.14
C VAL A 66 -2.26 3.91 11.20
N ALA A 67 -1.41 4.34 12.12
CA ALA A 67 -0.99 5.74 12.22
C ALA A 67 -0.35 6.23 10.90
N LYS A 68 0.47 5.40 10.24
CA LYS A 68 1.06 5.76 8.94
C LYS A 68 0.07 5.78 7.78
N LEU A 69 -0.95 4.93 7.80
CA LEU A 69 -2.06 5.02 6.86
C LEU A 69 -2.92 6.27 7.09
N LEU A 70 -3.01 6.77 8.33
CA LEU A 70 -3.74 8.01 8.61
C LEU A 70 -2.93 9.27 8.30
N GLU A 71 -1.60 9.21 8.40
CA GLU A 71 -0.69 10.35 8.18
C GLU A 71 -0.46 10.64 6.69
N THR A 72 -0.54 9.64 5.83
CA THR A 72 -0.17 9.73 4.41
C THR A 72 -1.27 9.17 3.51
N ASP A 73 -1.29 9.56 2.24
CA ASP A 73 -2.16 9.00 1.21
C ASP A 73 -1.43 7.97 0.34
N ARG A 74 -0.31 7.39 0.83
CA ARG A 74 0.58 6.53 0.04
C ARG A 74 0.93 5.24 0.76
N VAL A 75 1.06 4.17 -0.02
CA VAL A 75 1.47 2.85 0.46
C VAL A 75 2.48 2.22 -0.47
N VAL A 76 3.34 1.39 0.09
CA VAL A 76 4.17 0.45 -0.67
C VAL A 76 3.37 -0.82 -0.88
N VAL A 77 3.25 -1.28 -2.11
CA VAL A 77 2.70 -2.59 -2.42
C VAL A 77 3.83 -3.60 -2.49
N GLN A 78 3.78 -4.60 -1.61
CA GLN A 78 4.62 -5.78 -1.64
C GLN A 78 4.02 -6.81 -2.61
N ARG A 79 4.89 -7.48 -3.37
CA ARG A 79 4.53 -8.69 -4.12
C ARG A 79 4.83 -9.91 -3.26
N ASP A 80 3.82 -10.73 -3.05
CA ASP A 80 3.97 -12.01 -2.39
C ASP A 80 4.32 -13.12 -3.41
N LYS A 81 5.04 -14.15 -2.97
CA LYS A 81 5.45 -15.28 -3.83
C LYS A 81 4.29 -16.12 -4.38
N GLY A 82 3.07 -15.92 -3.88
CA GLY A 82 1.86 -16.63 -4.30
C GLY A 82 1.55 -17.92 -3.52
N ALA A 83 0.31 -18.40 -3.69
CA ALA A 83 -0.29 -19.61 -3.09
C ALA A 83 -0.27 -19.66 -1.55
N GLY A 84 -0.87 -18.66 -0.90
CA GLY A 84 -1.12 -18.66 0.55
C GLY A 84 0.09 -18.30 1.41
N SER A 85 1.21 -17.93 0.80
CA SER A 85 2.38 -17.42 1.49
C SER A 85 2.42 -15.90 1.45
N LEU A 86 2.55 -15.27 2.61
CA LEU A 86 2.82 -13.83 2.76
C LEU A 86 4.33 -13.50 2.67
N GLU A 87 5.13 -14.44 2.16
CA GLU A 87 6.55 -14.21 1.91
C GLU A 87 6.74 -13.21 0.77
N ARG A 88 7.51 -12.16 1.08
CA ARG A 88 7.96 -11.16 0.11
C ARG A 88 8.76 -11.79 -1.03
N GLU A 89 8.24 -11.70 -2.24
CA GLU A 89 9.00 -11.90 -3.49
C GLU A 89 9.75 -10.61 -3.86
N GLY A 90 9.12 -9.47 -3.61
CA GLY A 90 9.71 -8.16 -3.87
C GLY A 90 8.72 -7.03 -3.63
N TYR A 91 9.04 -5.85 -4.16
CA TYR A 91 8.14 -4.71 -4.12
C TYR A 91 7.60 -4.41 -5.51
N VAL A 92 6.31 -4.07 -5.58
CA VAL A 92 5.65 -3.63 -6.81
C VAL A 92 5.93 -2.14 -7.03
N GLY A 93 5.82 -1.33 -5.98
CA GLY A 93 6.02 0.11 -6.05
C GLY A 93 5.23 0.86 -4.98
N VAL A 94 5.18 2.19 -5.15
CA VAL A 94 4.39 3.09 -4.30
C VAL A 94 3.11 3.47 -5.04
N PHE A 95 1.99 3.36 -4.35
CA PHE A 95 0.66 3.69 -4.83
C PHE A 95 0.04 4.75 -3.93
N GLY A 96 -0.75 5.64 -4.52
CA GLY A 96 -1.66 6.46 -3.75
C GLY A 96 -2.90 5.66 -3.37
N PHE A 97 -3.56 6.02 -2.27
CA PHE A 97 -4.86 5.47 -1.90
C PHE A 97 -5.80 6.57 -1.42
N LYS A 98 -7.09 6.22 -1.32
CA LYS A 98 -8.14 7.07 -0.77
C LYS A 98 -9.20 6.21 -0.09
N ASP A 99 -10.18 6.86 0.52
CA ASP A 99 -11.34 6.21 1.14
C ASP A 99 -10.93 5.16 2.19
N LEU A 100 -9.91 5.48 3.01
CA LEU A 100 -9.40 4.59 4.06
C LEU A 100 -10.46 4.36 5.14
N GLN A 101 -10.72 3.09 5.43
CA GLN A 101 -11.54 2.63 6.53
C GLN A 101 -10.72 1.67 7.37
N VAL A 102 -10.69 1.93 8.68
CA VAL A 102 -10.03 1.07 9.67
C VAL A 102 -11.11 0.61 10.62
N ASP A 103 -11.50 -0.64 10.50
CA ASP A 103 -12.55 -1.21 11.35
C ASP A 103 -12.00 -1.46 12.76
N PRO A 104 -12.81 -1.21 13.81
CA PRO A 104 -12.44 -1.55 15.19
C PRO A 104 -12.11 -3.04 15.39
N GLY A 105 -12.67 -3.91 14.53
CA GLY A 105 -12.41 -5.35 14.53
C GLY A 105 -11.08 -5.74 13.87
N GLY A 106 -10.32 -4.79 13.34
CA GLY A 106 -9.04 -5.04 12.68
C GLY A 106 -9.02 -4.78 11.17
N PRO A 107 -10.05 -5.16 10.37
CA PRO A 107 -10.00 -5.04 8.92
C PRO A 107 -9.67 -3.63 8.43
N ILE A 108 -8.90 -3.57 7.35
CA ILE A 108 -8.51 -2.32 6.72
C ILE A 108 -8.92 -2.36 5.26
N GLU A 109 -9.69 -1.36 4.87
CA GLU A 109 -10.19 -1.19 3.52
C GLU A 109 -9.72 0.15 2.96
N MET A 110 -9.28 0.15 1.70
CA MET A 110 -8.94 1.38 1.01
C MET A 110 -9.06 1.20 -0.49
N ARG A 111 -9.13 2.32 -1.21
CA ARG A 111 -9.13 2.33 -2.67
C ARG A 111 -7.80 2.81 -3.21
N LEU A 112 -7.06 1.91 -3.83
CA LEU A 112 -5.80 2.23 -4.52
C LEU A 112 -6.08 3.08 -5.75
N THR A 113 -5.20 4.04 -6.01
CA THR A 113 -5.33 4.98 -7.12
C THR A 113 -4.23 4.75 -8.15
N ALA A 114 -3.49 5.80 -8.52
CA ALA A 114 -2.40 5.68 -9.47
C ALA A 114 -1.14 5.12 -8.80
N ARG A 115 -0.38 4.33 -9.55
CA ARG A 115 1.01 4.04 -9.19
C ARG A 115 1.82 5.32 -9.30
N ILE A 116 2.42 5.75 -8.20
CA ILE A 116 3.24 6.96 -8.10
C ILE A 116 4.68 6.64 -8.48
N ALA A 117 5.19 5.49 -8.03
CA ALA A 117 6.55 5.05 -8.28
C ALA A 117 6.61 3.54 -8.49
N SER A 118 7.51 3.08 -9.36
CA SER A 118 7.79 1.66 -9.54
C SER A 118 9.01 1.26 -8.73
N ALA A 119 8.98 0.08 -8.11
CA ALA A 119 10.15 -0.42 -7.42
C ALA A 119 11.32 -0.59 -8.42
N ARG A 120 12.47 -0.02 -8.08
CA ARG A 120 13.72 -0.25 -8.80
C ARG A 120 14.24 -1.63 -8.39
N LYS A 121 14.48 -2.50 -9.38
CA LYS A 121 15.18 -3.78 -9.19
C LYS A 121 16.62 -3.55 -8.76
#